data_AF-A0A554KS95-F1
#
_entry.id   AF-A0A554KS95-F1
#
_cell.length_a   1.000
_cell.length_b   1.000
_cell.length_c   1.000
_cell.angle_alpha   90.00
_cell.angle_beta   90.00
_cell.angle_gamma   90.00
#
_symmetry.space_group_name_H-M   'P 1'
#
loop_
_entity.id
_entity.type
_entity.pdbx_description
1 polymer ?
#
loop_
_entity_poly.entity_id
_entity_poly.type
_entity_poly.pdbx_seq_one_letter_code
_entity_poly.pdbx_strand_id
1 'polypeptide(L)'
;MRIEAWGEKASSYALPLGVVVAALVFFYWYVFESSFENALWRALAVLVIAYPFILKHAWIKFKGNSSLENLARTSVVVFNKAGTLTVGNPQITDFVVFDDTLPLPEALHLAASLESKSAHPLAR
;
A
#
# COMPACT_ATOMS: atom_id res chain seq x y z
N MET A 1 -17.27 -13.26 9.60
CA MET A 1 -16.64 -13.00 10.91
C MET A 1 -15.72 -11.79 10.73
N ARG A 2 -16.18 -10.58 11.07
CA ARG A 2 -15.52 -9.29 10.73
C ARG A 2 -14.19 -9.15 11.44
N ILE A 3 -13.09 -9.04 10.70
CA ILE A 3 -11.72 -8.93 11.24
C ILE A 3 -11.57 -7.59 11.99
N GLU A 4 -12.34 -6.58 11.56
CA GLU A 4 -12.48 -5.26 12.16
C GLU A 4 -12.79 -5.30 13.67
N ALA A 5 -13.73 -6.15 14.07
CA ALA A 5 -14.19 -6.21 15.45
C ALA A 5 -13.10 -6.72 16.41
N TRP A 6 -12.12 -7.47 15.94
CA TRP A 6 -11.02 -7.96 16.77
C TRP A 6 -9.87 -6.95 16.87
N GLY A 7 -9.53 -6.27 15.78
CA GLY A 7 -8.47 -5.24 15.80
C GLY A 7 -8.85 -4.02 16.62
N GLU A 8 -10.10 -3.53 16.46
CA GLU A 8 -10.62 -2.42 17.26
C GLU A 8 -10.81 -2.81 18.72
N LYS A 9 -11.33 -4.02 19.01
CA LYS A 9 -11.42 -4.52 20.39
C LYS A 9 -10.03 -4.66 21.03
N ALA A 10 -9.09 -5.31 20.37
CA ALA A 10 -7.73 -5.51 20.89
C ALA A 10 -7.04 -4.16 21.17
N SER A 11 -7.17 -3.19 20.27
CA SER A 11 -6.63 -1.84 20.48
C SER A 11 -7.37 -1.10 21.60
N SER A 12 -8.70 -1.26 21.72
CA SER A 12 -9.50 -0.64 22.79
C SER A 12 -9.16 -1.17 24.18
N TYR A 13 -8.72 -2.42 24.31
CA TYR A 13 -8.27 -3.00 25.59
C TYR A 13 -6.79 -2.76 25.87
N ALA A 14 -5.95 -2.70 24.84
CA ALA A 14 -4.50 -2.52 25.00
C ALA A 14 -4.14 -1.17 25.66
N LEU A 15 -4.83 -0.08 25.30
CA LEU A 15 -4.59 1.24 25.86
C LEU A 15 -4.90 1.32 27.38
N PRO A 16 -6.11 0.99 27.86
CA PRO A 16 -6.41 1.03 29.29
C PRO A 16 -5.56 0.03 30.07
N LEU A 17 -5.26 -1.14 29.51
CA LEU A 17 -4.36 -2.11 30.14
C LEU A 17 -2.94 -1.54 30.32
N GLY A 18 -2.38 -0.90 29.29
CA GLY A 18 -1.07 -0.26 29.36
C GLY A 18 -0.99 0.83 30.43
N VAL A 19 -2.06 1.63 30.57
CA VAL A 19 -2.17 2.66 31.63
C VAL A 19 -2.22 2.02 33.02
N VAL A 20 -2.99 0.94 33.20
CA VAL A 20 -3.06 0.23 34.49
C VAL A 20 -1.70 -0.37 34.85
N VAL A 21 -1.02 -1.01 33.91
CA VAL A 21 0.32 -1.59 34.15
C VAL A 21 1.34 -0.49 34.47
N ALA A 22 1.31 0.64 33.75
CA ALA A 22 2.20 1.77 34.04
C ALA A 22 1.96 2.36 35.44
N ALA A 23 0.70 2.48 35.87
CA ALA A 23 0.35 2.94 37.21
C ALA A 23 0.85 1.98 38.29
N LEU A 24 0.67 0.67 38.09
CA LEU A 24 1.17 -0.35 39.02
C LEU A 24 2.70 -0.30 39.15
N VAL A 25 3.40 -0.16 38.02
CA VAL A 25 4.86 0.00 37.99
C VAL A 25 5.27 1.27 38.73
N PHE A 26 4.59 2.39 38.51
CA PHE A 26 4.86 3.64 39.22
C PHE A 26 4.72 3.47 40.74
N PHE A 27 3.58 2.96 41.22
CA PHE A 27 3.33 2.81 42.66
C PHE A 27 4.29 1.82 43.32
N TYR A 28 4.60 0.70 42.63
CA TYR A 28 5.58 -0.25 43.12
C TYR A 28 6.94 0.43 43.34
N TRP A 29 7.50 1.07 42.31
CA TRP A 29 8.83 1.67 42.43
C TRP A 29 8.84 2.92 43.32
N TYR A 30 7.73 3.66 43.41
CA TYR A 30 7.61 4.78 44.34
C TYR A 30 7.67 4.34 45.80
N VAL A 31 6.98 3.24 46.16
CA VAL A 31 6.96 2.72 47.54
C VAL A 31 8.29 2.06 47.92
N PHE A 32 8.93 1.32 47.01
CA PHE A 32 10.15 0.57 47.35
C PHE A 32 11.45 1.37 47.19
N GLU A 33 11.55 2.28 46.22
CA GLU A 33 12.79 3.00 45.91
C GLU A 33 12.78 4.46 46.41
N SER A 34 11.62 4.99 46.84
CA SER A 34 11.41 6.37 47.33
C SER A 34 11.83 7.51 46.38
N SER A 35 12.26 7.17 45.16
CA SER A 35 12.66 8.14 44.13
C SER A 35 11.52 8.33 43.13
N PHE A 36 10.89 9.51 43.20
CA PHE A 36 9.82 9.90 42.27
C PHE A 36 10.30 9.89 40.82
N GLU A 37 11.52 10.38 40.57
CA GLU A 37 12.09 10.47 39.23
C GLU A 37 12.27 9.08 38.60
N ASN A 38 12.84 8.12 39.33
CA ASN A 38 13.06 6.76 38.83
C ASN A 38 11.73 6.02 38.58
N ALA A 39 10.75 6.18 39.47
CA ALA A 39 9.43 5.59 39.31
C ALA A 39 8.70 6.16 38.08
N LEU A 40 8.81 7.47 37.84
CA LEU A 40 8.22 8.15 36.69
C LEU A 40 8.86 7.70 35.37
N TRP A 41 10.20 7.63 35.29
CA TRP A 41 10.90 7.17 34.09
C TRP A 41 10.51 5.75 33.69
N ARG A 42 10.38 4.84 34.67
CA ARG A 42 9.98 3.44 34.42
C ARG A 42 8.54 3.33 33.95
N ALA A 43 7.62 4.11 34.52
CA ALA A 43 6.23 4.14 34.09
C ALA A 43 6.08 4.69 32.65
N LEU A 44 6.83 5.75 32.32
CA LEU A 44 6.86 6.31 30.97
C LEU A 44 7.42 5.31 29.95
N ALA A 45 8.49 4.59 30.29
CA ALA A 45 9.05 3.55 29.42
C ALA A 45 8.02 2.44 29.11
N VAL A 46 7.25 2.01 30.11
CA VAL A 46 6.17 1.04 29.93
C VAL A 46 5.09 1.55 28.98
N LEU A 47 4.68 2.82 29.11
CA LEU A 47 3.69 3.43 28.20
C LEU A 47 4.19 3.51 26.76
N VAL A 48 5.46 3.87 26.55
CA VAL A 48 6.06 3.95 25.21
C VAL A 48 6.12 2.58 24.55
N ILE A 49 6.49 1.53 25.30
CA ILE A 49 6.57 0.15 24.79
C ILE A 49 5.17 -0.41 24.54
N ALA A 50 4.19 -0.09 25.40
CA ALA A 50 2.83 -0.59 25.30
C ALA A 50 2.05 -0.03 24.09
N TYR A 51 2.50 1.08 23.50
CA TYR A 51 1.86 1.66 22.33
C TYR A 51 2.36 0.97 21.04
N PRO A 52 1.54 0.15 20.37
CA PRO A 52 1.96 -0.50 19.13
C PRO A 52 2.14 0.56 18.03
N PHE A 53 3.39 0.78 17.61
CA PHE A 53 3.68 1.62 16.45
C PHE A 53 3.32 0.84 15.18
N ILE A 54 2.09 1.01 14.69
CA ILE A 54 1.71 0.47 13.38
C ILE A 54 2.46 1.28 12.32
N LEU A 55 3.60 0.78 11.87
CA LEU A 55 4.37 1.34 10.76
C LEU A 55 3.52 1.27 9.48
N LYS A 56 2.88 2.39 9.13
CA LYS A 56 2.18 2.58 7.84
C LYS A 56 3.19 2.83 6.72
N HIS A 57 3.99 1.82 6.36
CA HIS A 57 4.78 1.85 5.13
C HIS A 57 4.43 0.62 4.28
N ALA A 58 3.25 0.66 3.68
CA ALA A 58 2.84 -0.33 2.70
C ALA A 58 2.88 0.29 1.30
N TRP A 59 3.57 -0.39 0.37
CA TRP A 59 3.55 -0.10 -1.07
C TRP A 59 2.15 -0.22 -1.69
N ILE A 60 1.22 -0.83 -0.95
CA ILE A 60 -0.17 -1.05 -1.33
C ILE A 60 -1.04 -0.06 -0.54
N LYS A 61 -1.71 0.83 -1.26
CA LYS A 61 -2.65 1.79 -0.68
C LYS A 61 -4.05 1.18 -0.66
N PHE A 62 -4.58 0.96 0.54
CA PHE A 62 -5.95 0.53 0.72
C PHE A 62 -6.87 1.75 0.88
N LYS A 63 -7.92 1.83 0.06
CA LYS A 63 -9.01 2.80 0.28
C LYS A 63 -10.01 2.17 1.24
N GLY A 64 -9.92 2.53 2.51
CA GLY A 64 -10.81 2.05 3.57
C GLY A 64 -10.49 0.63 4.05
N ASN A 65 -10.97 0.32 5.27
CA ASN A 65 -10.64 -0.93 5.95
C ASN A 65 -11.37 -2.16 5.35
N SER A 66 -12.56 -1.97 4.75
CA SER A 66 -13.32 -3.03 4.09
C SER A 66 -12.60 -3.65 2.88
N SER A 67 -11.78 -2.85 2.19
CA SER A 67 -10.99 -3.31 1.05
C SER A 67 -9.97 -4.39 1.45
N LEU A 68 -9.38 -4.29 2.64
CA LEU A 68 -8.43 -5.27 3.15
C LEU A 68 -9.12 -6.57 3.56
N GLU A 69 -10.27 -6.48 4.23
CA GLU A 69 -11.04 -7.67 4.61
C GLU A 69 -11.58 -8.41 3.38
N ASN A 70 -12.07 -7.68 2.39
CA ASN A 70 -12.51 -8.28 1.13
C ASN A 70 -11.33 -8.95 0.41
N LEU A 71 -10.17 -8.29 0.32
CA LEU A 71 -8.97 -8.87 -0.27
C LEU A 71 -8.55 -10.17 0.43
N ALA A 72 -8.62 -10.23 1.76
CA ALA A 72 -8.29 -11.42 2.54
C ALA A 72 -9.21 -12.61 2.26
N ARG A 73 -10.43 -12.37 1.76
CA ARG A 73 -11.40 -13.41 1.38
C ARG A 73 -11.44 -13.70 -0.13
N THR A 74 -10.78 -12.88 -0.93
CA THR A 74 -10.76 -13.04 -2.39
C THR A 74 -10.01 -14.31 -2.79
N SER A 75 -10.67 -15.18 -3.55
CA SER A 75 -10.06 -16.41 -4.08
C SER A 75 -9.66 -16.29 -5.56
N VAL A 76 -10.19 -15.30 -6.26
CA VAL A 76 -9.97 -15.10 -7.70
C VAL A 76 -9.61 -13.65 -7.95
N VAL A 77 -8.52 -13.44 -8.70
CA VAL A 77 -8.09 -12.13 -9.17
C VAL A 77 -8.20 -12.09 -10.68
N VAL A 78 -8.97 -11.14 -11.19
CA VAL A 78 -9.10 -10.89 -12.63
C VAL A 78 -8.28 -9.66 -12.96
N PHE A 79 -7.28 -9.84 -13.82
CA PHE A 79 -6.42 -8.74 -14.25
C PHE A 79 -6.93 -8.13 -15.55
N ASN A 80 -6.95 -6.80 -15.60
CA ASN A 80 -7.04 -6.11 -16.88
C ASN A 80 -5.70 -6.28 -17.63
N LYS A 81 -5.71 -6.43 -18.95
CA LYS A 81 -4.45 -6.58 -19.70
C LYS A 81 -3.73 -5.23 -19.82
N ALA A 82 -4.39 -4.26 -20.44
CA ALA A 82 -3.80 -2.96 -20.75
C ALA A 82 -3.65 -2.11 -19.47
N GLY A 83 -2.42 -1.66 -19.20
CA GLY A 83 -2.10 -0.81 -18.04
C GLY A 83 -1.98 -1.56 -16.70
N THR A 84 -2.12 -2.89 -16.68
CA THR A 84 -1.85 -3.70 -15.47
C THR A 84 -0.85 -4.81 -15.77
N LEU A 85 -1.12 -5.66 -16.77
CA LEU A 85 -0.15 -6.67 -17.21
C LEU A 85 0.82 -6.10 -18.26
N THR A 86 0.37 -5.12 -19.04
CA THR A 86 1.18 -4.42 -20.03
C THR A 86 1.27 -2.93 -19.70
N VAL A 87 2.29 -2.27 -20.25
CA VAL A 87 2.54 -0.82 -20.03
C VAL A 87 1.38 0.05 -20.58
N GLY A 88 0.52 -0.48 -21.45
CA GLY A 88 -0.58 0.26 -22.05
C GLY A 88 -0.14 1.30 -23.08
N ASN A 89 1.15 1.32 -23.44
CA ASN A 89 1.71 2.13 -24.51
C ASN A 89 2.08 1.22 -25.69
N PRO A 90 1.24 1.15 -26.75
CA PRO A 90 1.56 0.34 -27.91
C PRO A 90 2.86 0.83 -28.56
N GLN A 91 3.66 -0.09 -29.08
CA GLN A 91 4.93 0.20 -29.74
C GLN A 91 4.99 -0.61 -31.01
N ILE A 92 5.49 0.00 -32.08
CA ILE A 92 5.68 -0.74 -33.33
C ILE A 92 6.89 -1.66 -33.16
N THR A 93 6.69 -2.94 -33.43
CA THR A 93 7.66 -4.01 -33.18
C THR A 93 8.16 -4.63 -34.48
N ASP A 94 7.27 -4.77 -35.45
CA ASP A 94 7.55 -5.41 -36.74
C ASP A 94 6.98 -4.58 -37.89
N PHE A 95 7.65 -4.66 -39.04
CA PHE A 95 7.24 -4.02 -40.28
C PHE A 95 7.33 -5.01 -41.43
N VAL A 96 6.28 -5.06 -42.24
CA VAL A 96 6.24 -5.85 -43.47
C VAL A 96 5.75 -4.95 -44.59
N VAL A 97 6.63 -4.67 -45.56
CA VAL A 97 6.29 -3.91 -46.77
C VAL A 97 6.12 -4.93 -47.89
N PHE A 98 4.94 -4.95 -48.52
CA PHE A 98 4.62 -5.89 -49.59
C PHE A 98 5.11 -5.44 -50.97
N ASP A 99 5.46 -4.15 -51.11
CA ASP A 99 6.00 -3.57 -52.33
C ASP A 99 7.52 -3.48 -52.23
N ASP A 100 8.22 -4.34 -52.99
CA ASP A 100 9.68 -4.40 -53.01
C ASP A 100 10.33 -3.12 -53.57
N THR A 101 9.55 -2.27 -54.25
CA THR A 101 10.04 -0.99 -54.80
C THR A 101 9.93 0.17 -53.82
N LEU A 102 9.19 0.00 -52.70
CA LEU A 102 8.96 1.05 -51.72
C LEU A 102 9.92 0.92 -50.52
N PRO A 103 10.83 1.88 -50.29
CA PRO A 103 11.70 1.86 -49.12
C PRO A 103 10.93 1.95 -47.81
N LEU A 104 11.32 1.15 -46.81
CA LEU A 104 10.69 1.14 -45.49
C LEU A 104 10.53 2.53 -44.83
N PRO A 105 11.54 3.45 -44.89
CA PRO A 105 11.39 4.78 -44.29
C PRO A 105 10.28 5.61 -44.95
N GLU A 106 10.08 5.45 -46.26
CA GLU A 106 9.05 6.17 -47.01
C GLU A 106 7.66 5.60 -46.73
N ALA A 107 7.55 4.26 -46.68
CA ALA A 107 6.33 3.58 -46.24
C ALA A 107 5.89 4.04 -44.84
N LEU A 108 6.84 4.15 -43.91
CA LEU A 108 6.57 4.62 -42.55
C LEU A 108 6.16 6.08 -42.50
N HIS A 109 6.82 6.92 -43.28
CA HIS A 109 6.47 8.33 -43.36
C HIS A 109 5.03 8.51 -43.88
N LEU A 110 4.62 7.72 -44.87
CA LEU A 110 3.27 7.74 -45.40
C LEU A 110 2.24 7.28 -44.36
N ALA A 111 2.49 6.16 -43.68
CA ALA A 111 1.62 5.64 -42.62
C ALA A 111 1.47 6.65 -41.47
N ALA A 112 2.58 7.22 -41.00
CA ALA A 112 2.57 8.24 -39.95
C ALA A 112 1.83 9.51 -40.39
N SER A 113 1.98 9.93 -41.66
CA SER A 113 1.28 11.10 -42.20
C SER A 113 -0.23 10.90 -42.22
N LEU A 114 -0.69 9.71 -42.61
CA LEU A 114 -2.11 9.34 -42.60
C LEU A 114 -2.69 9.31 -41.18
N GLU A 115 -1.98 8.70 -40.24
CA GLU A 115 -2.44 8.55 -38.86
C GLU A 115 -2.18 9.79 -37.97
N SER A 116 -1.47 10.80 -38.47
CA SER A 116 -1.05 12.00 -37.70
C SER A 116 -2.20 12.76 -37.01
N LYS A 117 -3.44 12.63 -37.50
CA LYS A 117 -4.64 13.28 -36.92
C LYS A 117 -5.56 12.32 -36.17
N SER A 118 -5.18 11.05 -36.03
CA SER A 118 -5.96 10.03 -35.36
C SER A 118 -5.82 10.14 -33.84
N ALA A 119 -6.93 10.01 -33.13
CA ALA A 119 -6.93 9.95 -31.66
C ALA A 119 -6.65 8.52 -31.13
N HIS A 120 -6.53 7.53 -32.03
CA HIS A 120 -6.33 6.14 -31.65
C HIS A 120 -4.92 5.93 -31.07
N PRO A 121 -4.74 5.15 -29.98
CA PRO A 121 -3.42 4.93 -29.37
C PRO A 121 -2.36 4.33 -30.32
N LEU A 122 -2.78 3.65 -31.38
CA LEU A 122 -1.87 3.08 -32.40
C LEU A 122 -1.25 4.13 -33.33
N ALA A 123 -1.80 5.34 -33.37
CA ALA A 123 -1.30 6.43 -34.20
C ALA A 123 -0.14 7.21 -33.56
N ARG A 124 0.14 6.95 -32.26
CA ARG A 124 1.20 7.60 -31.50
C ARG A 124 2.47 6.76 -31.45
#